data_AF-A0A182EX11-F1
#
_entry.id   AF-A0A182EX11-F1
#
_cell.length_a   1.000
_cell.length_b   1.000
_cell.length_c   1.000
_cell.angle_alpha   90.00
_cell.angle_beta   90.00
_cell.angle_gamma   90.00
#
_symmetry.space_group_name_H-M   'P 1'
#
loop_
_entity.id
_entity.type
_entity.pdbx_description
1 polymer ?
#
loop_
_entity_poly.entity_id
_entity_poly.type
_entity_poly.pdbx_seq_one_letter_code
_entity_poly.pdbx_strand_id
1 'polypeptide(L)'
;MAAKVFNLTITSDLRQYPYKKRYPTSMTLQELKELLQLVVGSSIECMRTELYDKDGKFVSSLTDDQTTLENLGMTDRTPTCTLLYNPISYGNVATVGKYMISEEKYDERKDSLRAWKRREGLKIKYDALAAT
;
A
#
# COMPACT_ATOMS: atom_id res chain seq x y z
N MET A 1 -36.78 2.81 -2.22
CA MET A 1 -36.14 4.14 -2.36
C MET A 1 -34.77 3.95 -2.97
N ALA A 2 -34.41 4.72 -3.99
CA ALA A 2 -33.05 4.66 -4.54
C ALA A 2 -32.07 5.30 -3.54
N ALA A 3 -31.00 4.58 -3.19
CA ALA A 3 -29.97 5.13 -2.32
C ALA A 3 -29.30 6.32 -3.02
N LYS A 4 -29.18 7.45 -2.31
CA LYS A 4 -28.41 8.60 -2.79
C LYS A 4 -26.96 8.14 -2.93
N VAL A 5 -26.30 8.51 -4.02
CA VAL A 5 -24.92 8.12 -4.33
C VAL A 5 -24.13 9.31 -4.83
N PHE A 6 -22.83 9.33 -4.56
CA PHE A 6 -21.88 10.32 -5.09
C PHE A 6 -20.98 9.69 -6.14
N ASN A 7 -20.55 10.49 -7.13
CA ASN A 7 -19.46 10.12 -8.04
C ASN A 7 -18.13 10.59 -7.47
N LEU A 8 -17.21 9.66 -7.25
CA LEU A 8 -15.89 9.95 -6.67
C LEU A 8 -14.78 9.63 -7.66
N THR A 9 -13.90 10.61 -7.86
CA THR A 9 -12.60 10.40 -8.49
C THR A 9 -11.56 10.25 -7.40
N ILE A 10 -10.96 9.07 -7.32
CA ILE A 10 -9.96 8.71 -6.33
C ILE A 10 -8.58 8.77 -6.99
N THR A 11 -7.71 9.61 -6.47
CA THR A 11 -6.30 9.69 -6.85
C THR A 11 -5.46 9.12 -5.72
N SER A 12 -4.32 8.51 -6.03
CA SER A 12 -3.37 8.03 -5.03
C SER A 12 -1.94 8.23 -5.52
N ASP A 13 -1.03 8.56 -4.62
CA ASP A 13 0.41 8.61 -4.89
C ASP A 13 1.00 7.23 -5.25
N LEU A 14 0.33 6.14 -4.87
CA LEU A 14 0.71 4.77 -5.22
C LEU A 14 0.15 4.30 -6.58
N ARG A 15 -0.70 5.10 -7.24
CA ARG A 15 -1.38 4.74 -8.50
C ARG A 15 -1.29 5.87 -9.52
N GLN A 16 -0.78 5.59 -10.71
CA GLN A 16 -0.67 6.59 -11.79
C GLN A 16 -2.02 7.07 -12.34
N TYR A 17 -3.06 6.23 -12.31
CA TYR A 17 -4.35 6.51 -12.95
C TYR A 17 -5.45 6.75 -11.92
N PRO A 18 -6.25 7.82 -12.07
CA PRO A 18 -7.40 8.05 -11.21
C PRO A 18 -8.44 6.93 -11.34
N TYR A 19 -8.99 6.51 -10.20
CA TYR A 19 -10.05 5.51 -10.12
C TYR A 19 -11.39 6.20 -9.91
N LYS A 20 -12.36 6.00 -10.81
CA LYS A 20 -13.69 6.61 -10.69
C LYS A 20 -14.73 5.57 -10.31
N LYS A 21 -15.47 5.79 -9.22
CA LYS A 21 -16.54 4.90 -8.77
C LYS A 21 -17.63 5.65 -8.01
N ARG A 22 -18.83 5.06 -7.98
CA ARG A 22 -19.99 5.55 -7.24
C ARG A 22 -20.10 4.88 -5.88
N TYR A 23 -20.36 5.67 -4.85
CA TYR A 23 -20.51 5.20 -3.47
C TYR A 23 -21.81 5.74 -2.84
N PRO A 24 -22.47 4.98 -1.95
CA PRO A 24 -23.63 5.44 -1.20
C PRO A 24 -23.28 6.61 -0.28
N THR A 25 -24.18 7.58 -0.12
CA THR A 25 -23.94 8.72 0.78
C THR A 25 -23.96 8.36 2.26
N SER A 26 -24.70 7.31 2.59
CA SER A 26 -24.86 6.76 3.95
C SER A 26 -23.65 5.96 4.43
N MET A 27 -22.71 5.67 3.52
CA MET A 27 -21.49 4.94 3.82
C MET A 27 -20.60 5.75 4.76
N THR A 28 -19.87 5.10 5.65
CA THR A 28 -18.90 5.77 6.52
C THR A 28 -17.55 5.94 5.81
N LEU A 29 -16.71 6.83 6.34
CA LEU A 29 -15.33 6.95 5.87
C LEU A 29 -14.53 5.66 6.12
N GLN A 30 -14.77 4.96 7.23
CA GLN A 30 -14.13 3.67 7.50
C GLN A 30 -14.42 2.65 6.39
N GLU A 31 -15.70 2.44 6.08
CA GLU A 31 -16.11 1.50 5.03
C GLU A 31 -15.47 1.90 3.69
N LEU A 32 -15.35 3.21 3.41
CA LEU A 32 -14.73 3.70 2.18
C LEU A 32 -13.25 3.32 2.15
N LYS A 33 -12.52 3.54 3.24
CA LYS A 33 -11.11 3.18 3.36
C LYS A 33 -10.88 1.67 3.25
N GLU A 34 -11.76 0.83 3.80
CA GLU A 34 -11.71 -0.63 3.64
C GLU A 34 -11.80 -1.07 2.17
N LEU A 35 -12.70 -0.45 1.38
CA LEU A 35 -12.77 -0.71 -0.06
C LEU A 35 -11.52 -0.20 -0.78
N LEU A 36 -10.99 0.94 -0.38
CA LEU A 36 -9.81 1.55 -1.00
C LEU A 36 -8.53 0.81 -0.64
N GLN A 37 -8.46 0.14 0.51
CA GLN A 37 -7.37 -0.77 0.88
C GLN A 37 -7.20 -1.88 -0.16
N LEU A 38 -8.29 -2.42 -0.70
CA LEU A 38 -8.23 -3.44 -1.75
C LEU A 38 -7.78 -2.88 -3.11
N VAL A 39 -8.08 -1.60 -3.37
CA VAL A 39 -7.73 -0.92 -4.63
C VAL A 39 -6.26 -0.47 -4.62
N VAL A 40 -5.80 0.09 -3.51
CA VAL A 40 -4.46 0.70 -3.38
C VAL A 40 -3.43 -0.28 -2.81
N GLY A 41 -3.85 -1.24 -1.98
CA GLY A 41 -2.97 -2.21 -1.34
C GLY A 41 -2.24 -1.68 -0.11
N SER A 42 -2.72 -0.58 0.49
CA SER A 42 -2.18 -0.01 1.73
C SER A 42 -3.12 -0.27 2.91
N SER A 43 -2.59 -0.38 4.13
CA SER A 43 -3.42 -0.43 5.34
C SER A 43 -4.15 0.89 5.56
N ILE A 44 -5.34 0.82 6.17
CA ILE A 44 -6.20 1.97 6.49
C ILE A 44 -5.46 2.99 7.37
N GLU A 45 -4.65 2.51 8.32
CA GLU A 45 -3.86 3.35 9.24
C GLU A 45 -2.84 4.23 8.51
N CYS A 46 -2.35 3.77 7.36
CA CYS A 46 -1.42 4.54 6.51
C CYS A 46 -2.14 5.46 5.52
N MET A 47 -3.48 5.41 5.42
CA MET A 47 -4.23 6.23 4.47
C MET A 47 -4.62 7.57 5.07
N ARG A 48 -4.19 8.65 4.41
CA ARG A 48 -4.75 9.99 4.62
C ARG A 48 -5.65 10.34 3.45
N THR A 49 -6.88 10.74 3.78
CA THR A 49 -7.92 11.08 2.81
C THR A 49 -8.15 12.58 2.81
N GLU A 50 -7.97 13.21 1.66
CA GLU A 50 -8.15 14.65 1.47
C GLU A 50 -9.19 14.93 0.37
N LEU A 51 -10.04 15.91 0.62
CA LEU A 51 -11.02 16.40 -0.34
C LEU A 51 -10.49 17.61 -1.09
N TYR A 52 -10.71 17.59 -2.41
CA TYR A 52 -10.37 18.67 -3.32
C TYR A 52 -11.61 19.09 -4.11
N ASP A 53 -11.72 20.39 -4.37
CA ASP A 53 -12.76 20.96 -5.23
C ASP A 53 -12.42 20.73 -6.72
N LYS A 54 -13.34 21.10 -7.61
CA LYS A 54 -13.21 21.01 -9.08
C LYS A 54 -11.99 21.75 -9.61
N ASP A 55 -11.62 22.84 -8.96
CA ASP A 55 -10.44 23.65 -9.29
C ASP A 55 -9.13 23.07 -8.70
N GLY A 56 -9.18 21.88 -8.07
CA GLY A 56 -8.02 21.26 -7.43
C GLY A 56 -7.59 21.94 -6.13
N LYS A 57 -8.46 22.77 -5.54
CA LYS A 57 -8.20 23.43 -4.26
C LYS A 57 -8.54 22.49 -3.11
N PHE A 58 -7.64 22.39 -2.12
CA PHE A 58 -7.90 21.65 -0.88
C PHE A 58 -9.14 22.21 -0.16
N VAL A 59 -10.05 21.31 0.23
CA VAL A 59 -11.29 21.62 0.94
C VAL A 59 -11.17 21.21 2.40
N SER A 60 -10.89 19.93 2.65
CA SER A 60 -10.80 19.39 4.00
C SER A 60 -10.04 18.06 4.03
N SER A 61 -9.53 17.71 5.21
CA SER A 61 -9.00 16.37 5.50
C SER A 61 -10.08 15.54 6.19
N LEU A 62 -10.28 14.32 5.71
CA LEU A 62 -11.25 13.38 6.24
C LEU A 62 -10.58 12.52 7.30
N THR A 63 -10.84 12.86 8.57
CA THR A 63 -10.19 12.21 9.73
C THR A 63 -11.15 11.41 10.61
N ASP A 64 -12.46 11.65 10.52
CA ASP A 64 -13.45 10.94 11.32
C ASP A 64 -14.01 9.74 10.56
N ASP A 65 -13.52 8.56 10.93
CA ASP A 65 -13.84 7.29 10.30
C ASP A 65 -15.28 6.81 10.56
N GLN A 66 -15.91 7.28 11.65
CA GLN A 66 -17.27 6.87 12.03
C GLN A 66 -18.36 7.74 11.39
N THR A 67 -17.98 8.90 10.85
CA THR A 67 -18.92 9.82 10.23
C THR A 67 -19.21 9.43 8.78
N THR A 68 -20.46 9.63 8.35
CA THR A 68 -20.91 9.34 6.99
C THR A 68 -20.29 10.31 5.99
N LEU A 69 -20.10 9.87 4.75
CA LEU A 69 -19.54 10.70 3.68
C LEU A 69 -20.33 12.01 3.48
N GLU A 70 -21.66 11.95 3.61
CA GLU A 70 -22.53 13.13 3.53
C GLU A 70 -22.24 14.16 4.64
N ASN A 71 -22.07 13.69 5.88
CA ASN A 71 -21.81 14.56 7.03
C ASN A 71 -20.37 15.10 7.02
N LEU A 72 -19.45 14.42 6.36
CA LEU A 72 -18.09 14.89 6.09
C LEU A 72 -18.02 15.99 5.02
N GLY A 73 -19.17 16.43 4.51
CA GLY A 73 -19.26 17.49 3.51
C GLY A 73 -18.99 17.01 2.08
N MET A 74 -18.93 15.70 1.84
CA MET A 74 -18.87 15.19 0.47
C MET A 74 -20.20 15.48 -0.23
N THR A 75 -20.09 16.20 -1.33
CA THR A 75 -21.21 16.49 -2.21
C THR A 75 -20.87 16.03 -3.62
N ASP A 76 -21.88 15.90 -4.48
CA ASP A 76 -21.64 15.61 -5.91
C ASP A 76 -20.84 16.74 -6.61
N ARG A 77 -20.66 17.88 -5.95
CA ARG A 77 -19.87 19.01 -6.42
C ARG A 77 -18.38 18.92 -6.09
N THR A 78 -17.97 18.12 -5.10
CA THR A 78 -16.56 17.87 -4.73
C THR A 78 -16.09 16.58 -5.42
N PRO A 79 -15.40 16.66 -6.57
CA PRO A 79 -15.25 15.51 -7.45
C PRO A 79 -14.08 14.60 -7.07
N THR A 80 -13.10 15.11 -6.31
CA THR A 80 -11.80 14.46 -6.17
C THR A 80 -11.46 14.20 -4.70
N CYS A 81 -11.24 12.93 -4.38
CA CYS A 81 -10.68 12.48 -3.12
C CYS A 81 -9.26 11.98 -3.40
N THR A 82 -8.27 12.58 -2.74
CA THR A 82 -6.88 12.14 -2.84
C THR A 82 -6.55 11.27 -1.64
N LEU A 83 -6.08 10.06 -1.94
CA LEU A 83 -5.48 9.15 -0.98
C LEU A 83 -3.97 9.40 -0.95
N LEU A 84 -3.50 10.01 0.12
CA LEU A 84 -2.08 10.11 0.38
C LEU A 84 -1.68 8.90 1.21
N TYR A 85 -0.77 8.10 0.68
CA TYR A 85 -0.06 7.12 1.47
C TYR A 85 0.88 7.86 2.41
N ASN A 86 0.56 7.82 3.70
CA ASN A 86 1.54 8.11 4.72
C ASN A 86 2.23 6.79 5.03
N PRO A 87 3.49 6.57 4.63
CA PRO A 87 4.25 5.48 5.19
C PRO A 87 4.37 5.76 6.69
N ILE A 88 3.45 5.21 7.48
CA ILE A 88 3.84 4.73 8.79
C ILE A 88 4.93 3.73 8.44
N SER A 89 6.16 4.21 8.53
CA SER A 89 7.38 3.50 8.21
C SER A 89 7.22 2.11 8.82
N TYR A 90 6.91 1.11 8.00
CA TYR A 90 7.18 -0.27 8.35
C TYR A 90 8.70 -0.26 8.49
N GLY A 91 9.13 -0.09 9.74
CA GLY A 91 10.32 0.67 10.11
C GLY A 91 11.51 0.29 9.26
N ASN A 92 12.20 1.29 8.69
CA ASN A 92 13.51 1.19 8.05
C ASN A 92 14.23 -0.14 8.39
N VAL A 93 13.95 -1.19 7.59
CA VAL A 93 14.42 -2.56 7.88
C VAL A 93 15.92 -2.69 7.60
N ALA A 94 16.54 -1.64 7.06
CA ALA A 94 17.99 -1.54 6.91
C ALA A 94 18.69 -1.54 8.29
N THR A 95 18.02 -1.00 9.32
CA THR A 95 18.55 -0.92 10.69
C THR A 95 18.32 -2.20 11.50
N VAL A 96 17.48 -3.12 11.01
CA VAL A 96 17.23 -4.39 11.70
C VAL A 96 18.39 -5.33 11.42
N GLY A 97 19.02 -5.84 12.48
CA GLY A 97 20.08 -6.84 12.39
C GLY A 97 19.58 -8.08 11.67
N LYS A 98 19.99 -8.27 10.41
CA LYS A 98 19.60 -9.42 9.61
C LYS A 98 20.43 -10.62 10.05
N TYR A 99 19.77 -11.73 10.33
CA TYR A 99 20.48 -12.99 10.52
C TYR A 99 21.17 -13.38 9.21
N MET A 100 22.49 -13.48 9.26
CA MET A 100 23.27 -14.13 8.22
C MET A 100 23.62 -15.53 8.68
N ILE A 101 23.19 -16.52 7.90
CA ILE A 101 23.65 -17.89 8.07
C ILE A 101 25.16 -17.94 7.75
N SER A 102 25.93 -18.66 8.55
CA SER A 102 27.36 -18.84 8.27
C SER A 102 27.55 -19.69 7.01
N GLU A 103 28.70 -19.52 6.35
CA GLU A 103 29.02 -20.25 5.13
C GLU A 103 29.05 -21.77 5.36
N GLU A 104 29.58 -22.23 6.51
CA GLU A 104 29.62 -23.66 6.83
C GLU A 104 28.20 -24.22 6.99
N LYS A 105 27.34 -23.51 7.72
CA LYS A 105 25.95 -23.93 7.96
C LYS A 105 25.09 -23.86 6.69
N TYR A 106 25.43 -22.97 5.76
CA TYR A 106 24.76 -22.92 4.46
C TYR A 106 25.16 -24.10 3.58
N ASP A 107 26.42 -24.53 3.65
CA ASP A 107 26.96 -25.65 2.86
C ASP A 107 26.42 -27.02 3.29
N GLU A 108 25.97 -27.17 4.53
CA GLU A 108 25.23 -28.35 5.00
C GLU A 108 23.86 -28.53 4.31
N ARG A 109 23.31 -27.46 3.70
CA ARG A 109 22.00 -27.50 3.05
C ARG A 109 22.08 -28.20 1.69
N LYS A 110 21.68 -29.48 1.70
CA LYS A 110 21.62 -30.35 0.51
C LYS A 110 20.67 -29.86 -0.58
N ASP A 111 19.63 -29.13 -0.21
CA ASP A 111 18.61 -28.57 -1.10
C ASP A 111 18.73 -27.04 -1.19
N SER A 112 19.91 -26.58 -1.61
CA SER A 112 20.20 -25.17 -1.82
C SER A 112 20.66 -24.93 -3.26
N LEU A 113 20.44 -23.71 -3.76
CA LEU A 113 20.92 -23.31 -5.09
C LEU A 113 22.44 -23.49 -5.22
N ARG A 114 23.19 -23.27 -4.14
CA ARG A 114 24.65 -23.50 -4.10
C ARG A 114 24.97 -24.99 -4.22
N ALA A 115 24.32 -25.86 -3.45
CA ALA A 115 24.54 -27.31 -3.52
C ALA A 115 24.17 -27.87 -4.91
N TRP A 116 23.09 -27.38 -5.51
CA TRP A 116 22.74 -27.71 -6.89
C TRP A 116 23.80 -27.22 -7.88
N LYS A 117 24.23 -25.95 -7.80
CA LYS A 117 25.29 -25.42 -8.68
C LYS A 117 26.60 -26.20 -8.57
N ARG A 118 27.00 -26.62 -7.37
CA ARG A 118 28.18 -27.47 -7.14
C ARG A 118 28.02 -28.84 -7.81
N ARG A 119 26.84 -29.45 -7.69
CA ARG A 119 26.51 -30.74 -8.33
C ARG A 119 26.59 -30.65 -9.86
N GLU A 120 26.09 -29.57 -10.44
CA GLU A 120 26.08 -29.34 -11.89
C GLU A 120 27.38 -28.73 -12.43
N GLY A 121 28.41 -28.55 -11.59
CA GLY A 121 29.70 -27.97 -12.00
C GLY A 121 29.63 -26.50 -12.44
N LEU A 122 28.61 -25.76 -12.00
CA LEU A 122 28.40 -24.37 -12.36
C LEU A 122 29.24 -23.41 -11.50
N LYS A 123 29.78 -22.36 -12.12
CA LYS A 123 30.58 -21.34 -11.43
C LYS A 123 29.76 -20.59 -10.37
N ILE A 124 30.32 -20.50 -9.16
CA ILE A 124 29.80 -19.70 -8.06
C ILE A 124 30.76 -18.52 -7.85
N LYS A 125 30.26 -17.27 -7.96
CA LYS A 125 31.10 -16.06 -7.90
C LYS A 125 31.76 -15.82 -6.53
N TYR A 126 31.16 -16.33 -5.46
CA TYR A 126 31.64 -16.21 -4.09
C TYR A 126 31.57 -17.60 -3.46
N ASP A 127 32.58 -18.43 -3.75
CA ASP A 127 32.71 -19.76 -3.18
C ASP A 127 33.77 -19.73 -2.07
N ALA A 128 33.34 -19.88 -0.82
CA ALA A 128 34.24 -19.90 0.33
C ALA A 128 35.22 -21.09 0.28
N LEU A 129 34.86 -22.17 -0.43
CA LEU A 129 35.70 -23.36 -0.60
C LEU A 129 36.75 -23.23 -1.71
N ALA A 130 36.72 -22.17 -2.52
CA ALA A 130 37.70 -21.93 -3.57
C ALA A 130 38.93 -21.12 -3.07
N ALA A 131 38.95 -20.74 -1.78
CA ALA A 131 39.99 -19.90 -1.17
C ALA A 131 41.01 -20.70 -0.33
N THR A 132 41.11 -22.01 -0.51
CA THR A 132 42.15 -22.87 0.12
C THR A 132 43.06 -23.46 -0.95
#